data_AF-A0A661U5Z1-F1
#
_entry.id   AF-A0A661U5Z1-F1
#
_cell.length_a   1.000
_cell.length_b   1.000
_cell.length_c   1.000
_cell.angle_alpha   90.00
_cell.angle_beta   90.00
_cell.angle_gamma   90.00
#
_symmetry.space_group_name_H-M   'P 1'
#
loop_
_entity.id
_entity.type
_entity.pdbx_description
1 polymer ?
#
loop_
_entity_poly.entity_id
_entity_poly.type
_entity_poly.pdbx_seq_one_letter_code
_entity_poly.pdbx_strand_id
1 'polypeptide(L)'
;MRFCEDKYEVKVDLDIKKDESEVVKTAEEICRRMYFIEIYTPIRFGNVEVYETRRGFHLYIEVKEPAYLKKNKAFIVALQLLLMSDWKREVFNLSRVMSMFFLNVDYENWNILFYCKRNADGKYSTERRTYLSIMLEQILRSYETVGETIFDNEVSNE
;
A
#
# COMPACT_ATOMS: atom_id res chain seq x y z
N MET A 1 23.75 19.05 -10.42
CA MET A 1 22.72 18.19 -11.03
C MET A 1 21.64 17.99 -9.98
N ARG A 2 20.45 18.60 -10.12
CA ARG A 2 19.36 18.42 -9.16
C ARG A 2 18.66 17.10 -9.50
N PHE A 3 18.79 16.08 -8.66
CA PHE A 3 17.92 14.91 -8.71
C PHE A 3 16.52 15.41 -8.34
N CYS A 4 15.66 15.59 -9.34
CA CYS A 4 14.23 15.69 -9.09
C CYS A 4 13.82 14.29 -8.67
N GLU A 5 13.62 14.06 -7.38
CA GLU A 5 13.16 12.77 -6.86
C GLU A 5 11.80 12.50 -7.49
N ASP A 6 11.81 11.65 -8.52
CA ASP A 6 10.57 11.03 -8.97
C ASP A 6 10.00 10.28 -7.76
N LYS A 7 8.73 10.52 -7.46
CA LYS A 7 7.98 9.82 -6.41
C LYS A 7 6.89 9.01 -7.06
N TYR A 8 6.62 7.82 -6.53
CA TYR A 8 5.44 7.04 -6.89
C TYR A 8 4.66 6.72 -5.63
N GLU A 9 3.34 6.79 -5.71
CA GLU A 9 2.46 6.53 -4.59
C GLU A 9 1.81 5.16 -4.78
N VAL A 10 2.18 4.23 -3.90
CA VAL A 10 1.54 2.91 -3.82
C VAL A 10 0.30 3.05 -2.97
N LYS A 11 -0.84 2.74 -3.59
CA LYS A 11 -2.15 2.76 -2.95
C LYS A 11 -2.46 1.38 -2.39
N VAL A 12 -2.92 1.30 -1.15
CA VAL A 12 -3.31 0.04 -0.50
C VAL A 12 -4.68 0.20 0.14
N ASP A 13 -5.61 -0.72 -0.14
CA ASP A 13 -6.95 -0.75 0.47
C ASP A 13 -7.03 -1.86 1.51
N LEU A 14 -7.06 -1.49 2.78
CA LEU A 14 -7.16 -2.41 3.91
C LEU A 14 -8.62 -2.56 4.34
N ASP A 15 -9.16 -3.77 4.24
CA ASP A 15 -10.50 -4.13 4.76
C ASP A 15 -10.36 -4.85 6.11
N ILE A 16 -10.02 -4.07 7.15
CA ILE A 16 -9.80 -4.56 8.52
C ILE A 16 -10.82 -3.97 9.50
N LYS A 17 -10.97 -4.61 10.66
CA LYS A 17 -11.80 -4.06 11.75
C LYS A 17 -11.18 -2.78 12.30
N LYS A 18 -12.05 -1.85 12.68
CA LYS A 18 -11.67 -0.54 13.23
C LYS A 18 -11.62 -0.59 14.75
N ASP A 19 -10.74 -1.43 15.27
CA ASP A 19 -10.41 -1.49 16.68
C ASP A 19 -8.90 -1.41 16.85
N GLU A 20 -8.44 -0.93 18.02
CA GLU A 20 -7.03 -0.62 18.22
C GLU A 20 -6.13 -1.85 18.09
N SER A 21 -6.56 -2.99 18.62
CA SER A 21 -5.77 -4.23 18.59
C SER A 21 -5.54 -4.72 17.16
N GLU A 22 -6.58 -4.73 16.33
CA GLU A 22 -6.45 -5.14 14.92
C GLU A 22 -5.60 -4.15 14.12
N VAL A 23 -5.73 -2.85 14.41
CA VAL A 23 -4.92 -1.81 13.76
C VAL A 23 -3.43 -1.96 14.10
N VAL A 24 -3.08 -2.15 15.38
CA VAL A 24 -1.69 -2.33 15.80
C VAL A 24 -1.08 -3.58 15.16
N LYS A 25 -1.78 -4.72 15.23
CA LYS A 25 -1.33 -5.97 14.62
C LYS A 25 -1.13 -5.84 13.10
N THR A 26 -2.06 -5.16 12.42
CA THR A 26 -1.94 -4.92 10.98
C THR A 26 -0.77 -3.99 10.67
N ALA A 27 -0.56 -2.95 11.48
CA ALA A 27 0.56 -2.03 11.33
C ALA A 27 1.91 -2.75 11.46
N GLU A 28 2.08 -3.59 12.48
CA GLU A 28 3.30 -4.37 12.72
C GLU A 28 3.61 -5.30 11.53
N GLU A 29 2.59 -6.01 11.02
CA GLU A 29 2.76 -6.89 9.87
C GLU A 29 3.13 -6.10 8.60
N ILE A 30 2.52 -4.95 8.36
CA ILE A 30 2.89 -4.08 7.23
C ILE A 30 4.33 -3.56 7.40
N CYS A 31 4.72 -3.14 8.60
CA CYS A 31 6.09 -2.67 8.87
C CYS A 31 7.13 -3.76 8.58
N ARG A 32 6.87 -4.98 9.06
CA ARG A 32 7.71 -6.16 8.80
C ARG A 32 7.87 -6.42 7.31
N ARG A 33 6.77 -6.35 6.54
CA ARG A 33 6.80 -6.54 5.09
C ARG A 33 7.51 -5.41 4.36
N MET A 34 7.29 -4.16 4.76
CA MET A 34 8.02 -3.01 4.21
C MET A 34 9.53 -3.20 4.40
N TYR A 35 9.96 -3.49 5.62
CA TYR A 35 11.37 -3.74 5.93
C TYR A 35 11.96 -4.88 5.10
N PHE A 36 11.27 -6.04 5.05
CA PHE A 36 11.71 -7.18 4.25
C PHE A 36 11.83 -6.82 2.75
N ILE A 37 10.86 -6.09 2.20
CA ILE A 37 10.90 -5.66 0.80
C ILE A 37 12.10 -4.74 0.53
N GLU A 38 12.47 -3.84 1.43
CA GLU A 38 13.63 -2.96 1.24
C GLU A 38 14.98 -3.70 1.28
N ILE A 39 15.05 -4.81 2.03
CA ILE A 39 16.25 -5.68 2.08
C ILE A 39 16.47 -6.36 0.73
N TYR A 40 15.41 -6.90 0.13
CA TYR A 40 15.50 -7.76 -1.06
C TYR A 40 15.19 -7.06 -2.38
N THR A 41 14.85 -5.78 -2.35
CA THR A 41 14.51 -5.00 -3.54
C THR A 41 15.12 -3.60 -3.48
N PRO A 42 15.28 -2.91 -4.62
CA PRO A 42 15.74 -1.52 -4.63
C PRO A 42 14.64 -0.51 -4.20
N ILE A 43 13.52 -0.96 -3.63
CA ILE A 43 12.48 -0.07 -3.11
C ILE A 43 13.01 0.66 -1.89
N ARG A 44 12.70 1.95 -1.80
CA ARG A 44 12.76 2.71 -0.55
C ARG A 44 11.41 3.35 -0.27
N PHE A 45 10.79 3.00 0.84
CA PHE A 45 9.56 3.60 1.29
C PHE A 45 9.84 4.99 1.88
N GLY A 46 8.89 5.89 1.69
CA GLY A 46 8.95 7.28 2.11
C GLY A 46 7.84 7.60 3.08
N ASN A 47 7.24 8.77 2.89
CA ASN A 47 6.10 9.17 3.69
C ASN A 47 4.91 8.21 3.52
N VAL A 48 4.17 8.00 4.61
CA VAL A 48 2.90 7.27 4.59
C VAL A 48 1.80 8.22 5.04
N GLU A 49 0.69 8.22 4.30
CA GLU A 49 -0.56 8.83 4.69
C GLU A 49 -1.66 7.79 4.83
N VAL A 50 -2.46 7.91 5.87
CA VAL A 50 -3.53 6.97 6.18
C VAL A 50 -4.85 7.69 6.39
N TYR A 51 -5.89 7.14 5.78
CA TYR A 51 -7.26 7.64 5.89
C TYR A 51 -8.23 6.51 6.20
N GLU A 52 -9.11 6.72 7.17
CA GLU A 52 -10.17 5.79 7.48
C GLU A 52 -11.31 5.91 6.45
N THR A 53 -11.81 4.77 5.98
CA THR A 53 -12.95 4.67 5.06
C THR A 53 -14.15 4.07 5.75
N ARG A 54 -15.26 3.79 5.05
CA ARG A 54 -16.40 3.09 5.68
C ARG A 54 -16.02 1.69 6.20
N ARG A 55 -15.15 0.98 5.49
CA ARG A 55 -14.88 -0.45 5.71
C ARG A 55 -13.53 -0.74 6.37
N GLY A 56 -12.55 0.13 6.20
CA GLY A 56 -11.24 -0.01 6.83
C GLY A 56 -10.39 1.23 6.58
N PHE A 57 -9.24 1.08 5.92
CA PHE A 57 -8.27 2.16 5.74
C PHE A 57 -7.71 2.19 4.31
N HIS A 58 -7.48 3.39 3.80
CA HIS A 58 -6.70 3.63 2.60
C HIS A 58 -5.33 4.16 3.00
N LEU A 59 -4.28 3.53 2.48
CA LEU A 59 -2.90 3.95 2.69
C LEU A 59 -2.34 4.46 1.36
N TYR A 60 -1.60 5.56 1.48
CA TYR A 60 -0.85 6.19 0.40
C TYR A 60 0.62 6.18 0.82
N ILE A 61 1.38 5.27 0.21
CA ILE A 61 2.76 4.99 0.59
C ILE A 61 3.67 5.51 -0.50
N GLU A 62 4.50 6.49 -0.16
CA GLU A 62 5.52 7.00 -1.06
C GLU A 62 6.60 5.94 -1.28
N VAL A 63 7.01 5.77 -2.53
CA VAL A 63 8.21 5.03 -2.90
C VAL A 63 9.16 5.98 -3.62
N LYS A 64 10.37 6.08 -3.06
CA LYS A 64 11.49 6.85 -3.59
C LYS A 64 12.16 6.05 -4.72
N GLU A 65 12.67 6.77 -5.72
CA GLU A 65 13.36 6.20 -6.89
C GLU A 65 12.53 5.23 -7.77
N PRO A 66 11.31 5.59 -8.18
CA PRO A 66 10.33 4.69 -8.79
C PRO A 66 10.53 4.47 -10.30
N ALA A 67 11.69 4.83 -10.87
CA ALA A 67 11.86 4.86 -12.33
C ALA A 67 11.54 3.49 -12.97
N TYR A 68 11.86 2.39 -12.28
CA TYR A 68 11.50 1.04 -12.70
C TYR A 68 10.04 0.68 -12.35
N LEU A 69 9.50 1.16 -11.23
CA LEU A 69 8.12 0.92 -10.80
C LEU A 69 7.10 1.50 -11.77
N LYS A 70 7.29 2.74 -12.23
CA LYS A 70 6.39 3.40 -13.19
C LYS A 70 6.21 2.59 -14.48
N LYS A 71 7.21 1.78 -14.86
CA LYS A 71 7.19 0.93 -16.04
C LYS A 71 6.73 -0.51 -15.75
N ASN A 72 6.67 -0.91 -14.48
CA ASN A 72 6.35 -2.26 -14.06
C ASN A 72 5.04 -2.31 -13.24
N LYS A 73 3.92 -2.16 -13.95
CA LYS A 73 2.57 -2.18 -13.37
C LYS A 73 2.27 -3.50 -12.64
N ALA A 74 2.79 -4.64 -13.12
CA ALA A 74 2.60 -5.94 -12.47
C ALA A 74 3.30 -5.98 -11.11
N PHE A 75 4.51 -5.41 -11.01
CA PHE A 75 5.21 -5.30 -9.74
C PHE A 75 4.51 -4.35 -8.76
N ILE A 76 3.88 -3.27 -9.23
CA ILE A 76 3.04 -2.43 -8.39
C ILE A 76 1.89 -3.25 -7.79
N VAL A 77 1.18 -4.06 -8.58
CA VAL A 77 0.11 -4.93 -8.05
C VAL A 77 0.66 -5.95 -7.04
N ALA A 78 1.82 -6.54 -7.31
CA ALA A 78 2.47 -7.44 -6.37
C ALA A 78 2.81 -6.73 -5.06
N LEU A 79 3.32 -5.51 -5.12
CA LEU A 79 3.63 -4.69 -3.95
C LEU A 79 2.38 -4.37 -3.13
N GLN A 80 1.27 -4.04 -3.79
CA GLN A 80 -0.02 -3.78 -3.13
C GLN A 80 -0.52 -5.02 -2.39
N LEU A 81 -0.43 -6.20 -2.99
CA LEU A 81 -0.76 -7.48 -2.36
C LEU A 81 0.15 -7.79 -1.17
N LEU A 82 1.46 -7.60 -1.35
CA LEU A 82 2.44 -7.77 -0.28
C LEU A 82 2.12 -6.83 0.89
N LEU A 83 1.66 -5.61 0.64
CA LEU A 83 1.27 -4.66 1.68
C LEU A 83 -0.18 -4.84 2.18
N MET A 84 -0.75 -6.04 2.04
CA MET A 84 -2.06 -6.44 2.56
C MET A 84 -3.28 -5.77 1.92
N SER A 85 -3.14 -5.20 0.71
CA SER A 85 -4.30 -4.68 -0.03
C SER A 85 -5.34 -5.79 -0.29
N ASP A 86 -6.62 -5.41 -0.41
CA ASP A 86 -7.72 -6.33 -0.75
C ASP A 86 -7.40 -7.13 -2.02
N TRP A 87 -7.15 -8.43 -1.83
CA TRP A 87 -6.67 -9.30 -2.90
C TRP A 87 -7.66 -9.40 -4.07
N LYS A 88 -8.97 -9.26 -3.83
CA LYS A 88 -9.98 -9.30 -4.90
C LYS A 88 -9.81 -8.12 -5.84
N ARG A 89 -9.53 -6.93 -5.30
CA ARG A 89 -9.24 -5.74 -6.10
C ARG A 89 -7.92 -5.86 -6.84
N GLU A 90 -6.90 -6.41 -6.21
CA GLU A 90 -5.60 -6.58 -6.87
C GLU A 90 -5.62 -7.63 -7.98
N VAL A 91 -6.41 -8.71 -7.86
CA VAL A 91 -6.65 -9.65 -8.96
C VAL A 91 -7.28 -8.93 -10.16
N PHE A 92 -8.19 -8.00 -9.92
CA PHE A 92 -8.82 -7.22 -10.98
C PHE A 92 -7.84 -6.22 -11.62
N ASN A 93 -7.01 -5.54 -10.82
CA ASN A 93 -5.93 -4.69 -11.34
C ASN A 93 -4.92 -5.51 -12.17
N LEU A 94 -4.52 -6.69 -11.69
CA LEU A 94 -3.63 -7.60 -12.40
C LEU A 94 -4.22 -8.02 -13.76
N SER A 95 -5.50 -8.41 -13.79
CA SER A 95 -6.19 -8.79 -15.03
C SER A 95 -6.12 -7.69 -16.09
N ARG A 96 -6.26 -6.42 -15.68
CA ARG A 96 -6.07 -5.28 -16.59
C ARG A 96 -4.64 -5.15 -17.07
N VAL A 97 -3.66 -5.20 -16.16
CA VAL A 97 -2.24 -5.13 -16.52
C VAL A 97 -1.87 -6.23 -17.52
N MET A 98 -2.35 -7.46 -17.30
CA MET A 98 -2.14 -8.58 -18.22
C MET A 98 -2.79 -8.30 -19.58
N SER A 99 -4.01 -7.76 -19.61
CA SER A 99 -4.67 -7.39 -20.86
C SER A 99 -3.89 -6.32 -21.63
N MET A 100 -3.25 -5.37 -20.95
CA MET A 100 -2.36 -4.40 -21.60
C MET A 100 -1.17 -5.10 -22.27
N PHE A 101 -0.59 -6.09 -21.61
CA PHE A 101 0.58 -6.80 -22.10
C PHE A 101 0.26 -7.75 -23.26
N PHE A 102 -0.83 -8.53 -23.15
CA PHE A 102 -1.17 -9.56 -24.14
C PHE A 102 -2.04 -9.07 -25.29
N LEU A 103 -2.86 -8.04 -25.07
CA LEU A 103 -3.85 -7.56 -26.04
C LEU A 103 -3.53 -6.16 -26.57
N ASN A 104 -2.43 -5.55 -26.12
CA ASN A 104 -2.00 -4.20 -26.50
C ASN A 104 -3.10 -3.13 -26.32
N VAL A 105 -3.91 -3.28 -25.27
CA VAL A 105 -4.95 -2.34 -24.87
C VAL A 105 -4.35 -1.34 -23.88
N ASP A 106 -4.49 -0.03 -24.12
CA ASP A 106 -4.03 0.96 -23.15
C ASP A 106 -5.15 1.34 -22.17
N TYR A 107 -4.94 1.00 -20.90
CA TYR A 107 -5.78 1.49 -19.80
C TYR A 107 -5.03 2.62 -19.10
N GLU A 108 -5.40 3.87 -19.39
CA GLU A 108 -4.90 5.06 -18.66
C GLU A 108 -5.14 4.90 -17.14
N ASN A 109 -6.27 4.32 -16.76
CA ASN A 109 -6.69 4.08 -15.37
C ASN A 109 -6.71 2.59 -15.01
N TRP A 110 -5.60 1.89 -15.21
CA TRP A 110 -5.49 0.46 -14.88
C TRP A 110 -5.60 0.18 -13.36
N ASN A 111 -5.01 1.05 -12.53
CA ASN A 111 -5.06 0.97 -11.07
C ASN A 111 -6.30 1.73 -10.58
N ILE A 112 -7.37 0.98 -10.31
CA ILE A 112 -8.66 1.58 -9.90
C ILE A 112 -8.83 1.69 -8.39
N LEU A 113 -7.73 1.63 -7.62
CA LEU A 113 -7.84 1.88 -6.20
C LEU A 113 -8.39 3.27 -5.95
N PHE A 114 -9.35 3.30 -5.01
CA PHE A 114 -10.03 4.51 -4.58
C PHE A 114 -10.83 5.21 -5.68
N TYR A 115 -10.99 4.59 -6.86
CA TYR A 115 -11.90 5.07 -7.88
C TYR A 115 -13.31 5.04 -7.31
N CYS A 116 -13.86 6.22 -7.09
CA CYS A 116 -15.09 6.39 -6.33
C CYS A 116 -16.22 5.53 -6.90
N LYS A 117 -16.59 4.48 -6.16
CA LYS A 117 -17.89 3.85 -6.38
C LYS A 117 -18.95 4.84 -5.94
N ARG A 118 -19.72 5.32 -6.92
CA ARG A 118 -20.94 6.08 -6.65
C ARG A 118 -21.91 5.12 -5.97
N ASN A 119 -22.27 5.38 -4.72
CA ASN A 119 -23.33 4.61 -4.08
C ASN A 119 -24.67 4.86 -4.81
N ALA A 120 -25.65 3.97 -4.65
CA ALA A 120 -26.98 4.12 -5.27
C ALA A 120 -27.62 5.51 -4.99
N ASP A 121 -27.28 6.10 -3.84
CA ASP A 121 -27.75 7.42 -3.40
C ASP A 121 -26.92 8.60 -3.96
N GLY A 122 -26.02 8.36 -4.93
CA GLY A 122 -25.17 9.38 -5.53
C GLY A 122 -24.00 9.87 -4.65
N LYS A 123 -23.86 9.35 -3.42
CA LYS A 123 -22.80 9.74 -2.46
C LYS A 123 -21.48 9.01 -2.72
N TYR A 124 -20.39 9.74 -2.55
CA TYR A 124 -19.02 9.24 -2.65
C TYR A 124 -18.58 8.57 -1.34
N SER A 125 -17.72 7.55 -1.43
CA SER A 125 -17.00 7.04 -0.25
C SER A 125 -16.11 8.15 0.29
N THR A 126 -16.26 8.50 1.56
CA THR A 126 -15.47 9.58 2.19
C THR A 126 -14.31 8.99 2.98
N GLU A 127 -13.12 9.52 2.72
CA GLU A 127 -11.92 9.31 3.54
C GLU A 127 -11.88 10.32 4.68
N ARG A 128 -11.44 9.90 5.87
CA ARG A 128 -11.38 10.75 7.05
C ARG A 128 -10.11 10.50 7.85
N ARG A 129 -9.56 11.58 8.40
CA ARG A 129 -8.51 11.52 9.42
C ARG A 129 -9.17 11.31 10.78
N THR A 130 -9.11 10.08 11.29
CA THR A 130 -9.59 9.66 12.60
C THR A 130 -8.42 9.30 13.51
N TYR A 131 -8.70 9.12 14.81
CA TYR A 131 -7.70 8.65 15.77
C TYR A 131 -7.01 7.35 15.32
N LEU A 132 -7.77 6.35 14.86
CA LEU A 132 -7.21 5.07 14.39
C LEU A 132 -6.35 5.26 13.13
N SER A 133 -6.75 6.11 12.19
CA SER A 133 -5.92 6.39 11.01
C SER A 133 -4.60 7.09 11.36
N ILE A 134 -4.62 8.00 12.35
CA ILE A 134 -3.43 8.71 12.81
C ILE A 134 -2.50 7.73 13.54
N MET A 135 -3.05 6.86 14.38
CA MET A 135 -2.29 5.83 15.08
C MET A 135 -1.62 4.87 14.10
N LEU A 136 -2.36 4.36 13.11
CA LEU A 136 -1.82 3.51 12.07
C LEU A 136 -0.69 4.21 11.30
N GLU A 137 -0.90 5.47 10.90
CA GLU A 137 0.11 6.28 10.22
C GLU A 137 1.40 6.44 11.04
N GLN A 138 1.29 6.72 12.33
CA GLN A 138 2.45 6.91 13.21
C GLN A 138 3.29 5.64 13.34
N ILE A 139 2.66 4.48 13.47
CA ILE A 139 3.36 3.19 13.53
C ILE A 139 4.06 2.93 12.19
N LEU A 140 3.35 3.09 11.07
CA LEU A 140 3.91 2.84 9.72
C LEU A 140 5.06 3.78 9.37
N ARG A 141 5.09 5.01 9.90
CA ARG A 141 6.22 5.92 9.75
C ARG A 141 7.47 5.49 10.51
N SER A 142 7.33 4.55 11.45
CA SER A 142 8.41 3.97 12.24
C SER A 142 8.78 2.56 11.77
N TYR A 143 8.42 2.20 10.52
CA TYR A 143 8.53 0.83 10.02
C TYR A 143 9.95 0.27 10.05
N GLU A 144 10.99 1.08 9.86
CA GLU A 144 12.38 0.62 9.90
C GLU A 144 12.71 0.03 11.28
N THR A 145 12.46 0.80 12.35
CA THR A 145 12.71 0.38 13.73
C THR A 145 11.85 -0.80 14.14
N VAL A 146 10.55 -0.78 13.78
CA VAL A 146 9.61 -1.85 14.11
C VAL A 146 9.96 -3.14 13.35
N GLY A 147 10.24 -3.03 12.06
CA GLY A 147 10.56 -4.15 11.18
C GLY A 147 11.88 -4.83 11.56
N GLU A 148 12.93 -4.06 11.83
CA GLU A 148 14.22 -4.57 12.33
C GLU A 148 14.04 -5.35 13.64
N THR A 149 13.34 -4.77 14.62
CA THR A 149 13.07 -5.42 15.91
C THR A 149 12.33 -6.75 15.74
N ILE A 150 11.34 -6.82 14.86
CA ILE A 150 10.58 -8.07 14.62
C ILE A 150 11.49 -9.11 13.96
N PHE A 151 12.25 -8.70 12.95
CA PHE A 151 13.14 -9.58 12.20
C PHE A 151 14.24 -10.19 13.10
N ASP A 152 14.88 -9.39 13.94
CA ASP A 152 15.92 -9.86 14.86
C ASP A 152 15.39 -10.86 15.90
N ASN A 153 14.16 -10.64 16.37
CA ASN A 153 13.50 -11.57 17.29
C ASN A 153 13.16 -12.91 16.63
N GLU A 154 12.79 -12.93 15.35
CA GLU A 154 12.55 -14.19 14.61
C GLU A 154 13.83 -15.00 14.46
N VAL A 155 14.94 -14.35 14.04
CA VAL A 155 16.25 -15.00 13.87
C VAL A 155 16.81 -15.51 15.20
N SER A 156 16.55 -14.82 16.31
CA SER A 156 17.04 -15.23 17.64
C SER A 156 16.28 -16.43 18.23
N ASN A 157 15.11 -16.77 17.68
CA ASN A 157 14.25 -17.85 18.15
C ASN A 157 14.32 -19.12 17.26
N GLU A 158 15.17 -19.13 16.23
CA GLU A 158 15.51 -20.30 15.39
C GLU A 158 16.81 -20.98 15.84
#